data_AF-A0A921MXG9-F1
#
_entry.id   AF-A0A921MXG9-F1
#
_cell.length_a   1.000
_cell.length_b   1.000
_cell.length_c   1.000
_cell.angle_alpha   90.00
_cell.angle_beta   90.00
_cell.angle_gamma   90.00
#
_symmetry.space_group_name_H-M   'P 1'
#
loop_
_entity.id
_entity.type
_entity.pdbx_description
1 polymer ?
#
loop_
_entity_poly.entity_id
_entity_poly.type
_entity_poly.pdbx_seq_one_letter_code
_entity_poly.pdbx_strand_id
1 'polypeptide(L)'
;MSLLARPAAVPRRGVLRLAIGALAVMTAAGCGRITLGGPEEYTPPPPGIDDLFRIDLLTALERALAGTEQVIAAHDPGTEEPALSATLTTLATALPIQRTALLTAAQREKEDEAREDPAPGQTPSPVPADAPTDPAGLLETLVELRDLATDAARQVSGSLARPVVAIAAHTAWIAQRLADTGALGEVRPPTSAEQIVATREVPATDPPSIGAESDYHTSIEQTQQEEWYAAYLHEVLAARTEEEAREEHLGQVEVHRTRAEELALLAEQDGAPVVPRQAVYALPGGTLDAQLAGRLPTLLAQGLLIDHVALTGAAPFERRPLPIAAALEEAVRLAGMVDALEPLPSLEVEGPPARS
;
A
#
# COMPACT_ATOMS: atom_id res chain seq x y z
N MET A 1 8.25 53.85 -28.66
CA MET A 1 7.73 54.13 -30.01
C MET A 1 7.21 52.83 -30.59
N SER A 2 5.90 52.77 -30.78
CA SER A 2 5.14 51.68 -31.40
C SER A 2 5.58 51.39 -32.83
N LEU A 3 5.37 50.16 -33.32
CA LEU A 3 4.23 49.87 -34.20
C LEU A 3 4.12 48.37 -34.54
N LEU A 4 2.88 47.91 -34.36
CA LEU A 4 2.28 46.62 -34.71
C LEU A 4 2.22 46.38 -36.23
N ALA A 5 2.14 45.11 -36.65
CA ALA A 5 1.19 44.68 -37.68
C ALA A 5 1.04 43.14 -37.77
N ARG A 6 -0.20 42.67 -37.57
CA ARG A 6 -0.87 41.47 -38.14
C ARG A 6 -2.12 42.02 -38.89
N PRO A 7 -2.98 41.26 -39.61
CA PRO A 7 -2.92 39.92 -40.24
C PRO A 7 -3.55 39.91 -41.68
N ALA A 8 -3.71 38.75 -42.32
CA ALA A 8 -4.74 38.48 -43.37
C ALA A 8 -4.89 36.94 -43.53
N ALA A 9 -6.03 36.28 -43.29
CA ALA A 9 -7.37 36.30 -43.90
C ALA A 9 -7.57 35.19 -44.97
N VAL A 10 -8.54 34.32 -44.69
CA VAL A 10 -9.01 33.12 -45.42
C VAL A 10 -9.82 33.47 -46.68
N PRO A 11 -9.98 32.55 -47.64
CA PRO A 11 -11.22 32.47 -48.40
C PRO A 11 -11.89 31.08 -48.38
N ARG A 12 -13.20 31.10 -48.08
CA ARG A 12 -14.21 30.06 -48.38
C ARG A 12 -14.73 30.26 -49.82
N ARG A 13 -15.14 29.17 -50.48
CA ARG A 13 -16.21 29.01 -51.52
C ARG A 13 -16.11 27.55 -52.04
N GLY A 14 -17.16 26.80 -52.34
CA GLY A 14 -18.59 27.05 -52.41
C GLY A 14 -19.34 25.75 -52.79
N VAL A 15 -20.65 25.82 -52.55
CA VAL A 15 -21.77 24.89 -52.75
C VAL A 15 -21.92 24.33 -54.17
N LEU A 16 -22.34 23.04 -54.37
CA LEU A 16 -23.51 22.65 -55.21
C LEU A 16 -23.84 21.13 -55.27
N ARG A 17 -25.06 20.80 -54.79
CA ARG A 17 -26.20 20.03 -55.38
C ARG A 17 -26.10 18.57 -55.89
N LEU A 18 -27.05 17.80 -55.31
CA LEU A 18 -28.07 16.89 -55.90
C LEU A 18 -27.64 15.65 -56.71
N ALA A 19 -28.11 14.47 -56.29
CA ALA A 19 -29.21 13.75 -56.97
C ALA A 19 -29.67 12.49 -56.20
N ILE A 20 -30.96 12.20 -56.34
CA ILE A 20 -31.75 11.11 -55.77
C ILE A 20 -31.67 9.87 -56.68
N GLY A 21 -31.63 8.67 -56.11
CA GLY A 21 -31.82 7.41 -56.85
C GLY A 21 -32.17 6.25 -55.91
N ALA A 22 -33.29 5.58 -56.18
CA ALA A 22 -34.00 4.69 -55.26
C ALA A 22 -33.64 3.19 -55.43
N LEU A 23 -33.82 2.46 -54.32
CA LEU A 23 -34.31 1.09 -54.15
C LEU A 23 -33.65 -0.09 -54.91
N ALA A 24 -33.05 -1.01 -54.15
CA ALA A 24 -33.27 -2.46 -54.29
C ALA A 24 -32.85 -3.20 -53.01
N VAL A 25 -33.83 -3.80 -52.33
CA VAL A 25 -33.63 -4.76 -51.24
C VAL A 25 -33.41 -6.14 -51.86
N MET A 26 -32.28 -6.77 -51.55
CA MET A 26 -32.10 -8.23 -51.64
C MET A 26 -31.31 -8.68 -50.41
N THR A 27 -31.93 -9.56 -49.63
CA THR A 27 -31.39 -10.21 -48.43
C THR A 27 -30.48 -11.38 -48.82
N ALA A 28 -29.27 -11.44 -48.25
CA ALA A 28 -28.56 -12.69 -48.00
C ALA A 28 -27.56 -12.50 -46.85
N ALA A 29 -27.67 -13.37 -45.84
CA ALA A 29 -26.75 -13.49 -44.73
C ALA A 29 -25.38 -14.01 -45.19
N GLY A 30 -24.31 -13.54 -44.55
CA GLY A 30 -22.96 -14.09 -44.69
C GLY A 30 -21.92 -13.03 -45.08
N CYS A 31 -20.85 -12.99 -44.29
CA CYS A 31 -19.69 -12.09 -44.34
C CYS A 31 -19.92 -10.72 -43.66
N GLY A 32 -19.17 -10.51 -42.57
CA GLY A 32 -19.19 -9.30 -41.77
C GLY A 32 -18.96 -8.03 -42.60
N ARG A 33 -19.49 -6.92 -42.11
CA ARG A 33 -19.27 -5.60 -42.68
C ARG A 33 -17.77 -5.30 -42.70
N ILE A 34 -17.17 -5.32 -43.88
CA ILE A 34 -15.93 -4.59 -44.12
C ILE A 34 -16.33 -3.12 -44.29
N THR A 35 -16.28 -2.37 -43.19
CA THR A 35 -16.34 -0.90 -43.24
C THR A 35 -15.01 -0.39 -43.78
N LEU A 36 -14.92 -0.23 -45.10
CA LEU A 36 -13.82 0.51 -45.73
C LEU A 36 -13.99 2.01 -45.42
N GLY A 37 -13.10 2.55 -44.59
CA GLY A 37 -12.88 4.00 -44.45
C GLY A 37 -13.42 4.68 -43.19
N GLY A 38 -13.76 3.94 -42.12
CA GLY A 38 -13.91 4.53 -40.78
C GLY A 38 -12.55 4.74 -40.11
N PRO A 39 -12.39 5.69 -39.17
CA PRO A 39 -11.23 5.67 -38.28
C PRO A 39 -11.16 4.30 -37.61
N GLU A 40 -9.94 3.79 -37.37
CA GLU A 40 -9.76 2.53 -36.64
C GLU A 40 -10.61 2.54 -35.38
N GLU A 41 -11.31 1.43 -35.13
CA GLU A 41 -12.08 1.24 -33.90
C GLU A 41 -11.10 1.39 -32.74
N TYR A 42 -11.25 2.47 -31.96
CA TYR A 42 -10.37 2.74 -30.83
C TYR A 42 -10.49 1.57 -29.86
N THR A 43 -9.46 0.73 -29.86
CA THR A 43 -9.28 -0.30 -28.85
C THR A 43 -8.51 0.37 -27.73
N PRO A 44 -9.11 0.60 -26.55
CA PRO A 44 -8.36 1.14 -25.43
C PRO A 44 -7.17 0.22 -25.15
N PRO A 45 -6.02 0.77 -24.73
CA PRO A 45 -4.88 -0.05 -24.35
C PRO A 45 -5.31 -1.02 -23.22
N PRO A 46 -4.70 -2.21 -23.15
CA PRO A 46 -4.94 -3.11 -22.03
C PRO A 46 -4.60 -2.40 -20.70
N PRO A 47 -5.26 -2.77 -19.59
CA PRO A 47 -4.98 -2.19 -18.28
C PRO A 47 -3.52 -2.41 -17.88
N GLY A 48 -2.92 -1.41 -17.24
CA GLY A 48 -1.55 -1.49 -16.71
C GLY A 48 -1.44 -2.41 -15.50
N ILE A 49 -0.21 -2.71 -15.06
CA ILE A 49 0.04 -3.53 -13.88
C ILE A 49 -0.56 -2.91 -12.63
N ASP A 50 -0.50 -1.58 -12.53
CA ASP A 50 -1.10 -0.81 -11.44
C ASP A 50 -2.63 -0.97 -11.40
N ASP A 51 -3.29 -0.96 -12.55
CA ASP A 51 -4.74 -1.10 -12.63
C ASP A 51 -5.18 -2.51 -12.22
N LEU A 52 -4.45 -3.53 -12.68
CA LEU A 52 -4.73 -4.92 -12.35
C LEU A 52 -4.63 -5.17 -10.84
N PHE A 53 -3.52 -4.79 -10.21
CA PHE A 53 -3.37 -4.96 -8.76
C PHE A 53 -4.34 -4.08 -7.96
N ARG A 54 -4.59 -2.83 -8.40
CA ARG A 54 -5.53 -1.94 -7.70
C ARG A 54 -6.95 -2.50 -7.70
N ILE A 55 -7.42 -3.09 -8.80
CA ILE A 55 -8.74 -3.73 -8.87
C ILE A 55 -8.83 -4.90 -7.88
N ASP A 56 -7.82 -5.77 -7.85
CA ASP A 56 -7.80 -6.93 -6.96
C ASP A 56 -7.72 -6.50 -5.48
N LEU A 57 -6.88 -5.50 -5.17
CA LEU A 57 -6.75 -4.93 -3.83
C LEU A 57 -8.04 -4.25 -3.36
N LEU A 58 -8.70 -3.48 -4.23
CA LEU A 58 -9.98 -2.86 -3.90
C LEU A 58 -11.06 -3.93 -3.63
N THR A 59 -11.08 -5.00 -4.42
CA THR A 59 -12.00 -6.13 -4.21
C THR A 59 -11.74 -6.81 -2.87
N ALA A 60 -10.47 -7.10 -2.54
CA ALA A 60 -10.08 -7.69 -1.27
C ALA A 60 -10.39 -6.77 -0.06
N LEU A 61 -10.16 -5.46 -0.20
CA LEU A 61 -10.51 -4.46 0.82
C LEU A 61 -12.03 -4.36 1.03
N GLU A 62 -12.83 -4.39 -0.04
CA GLU A 62 -14.28 -4.37 0.05
C GLU A 62 -14.82 -5.64 0.73
N ARG A 63 -14.21 -6.80 0.47
CA ARG A 63 -14.52 -8.05 1.19
C ARG A 63 -14.17 -7.95 2.68
N ALA A 64 -12.99 -7.42 3.02
CA ALA A 64 -12.56 -7.22 4.42
C ALA A 64 -13.43 -6.19 5.17
N LEU A 65 -13.84 -5.12 4.49
CA LEU A 65 -14.77 -4.10 5.00
C LEU A 65 -16.12 -4.72 5.36
N ALA A 66 -16.75 -5.36 4.38
CA ALA A 66 -18.03 -6.03 4.57
C ALA A 66 -17.94 -7.11 5.66
N GLY A 67 -16.83 -7.85 5.70
CA GLY A 67 -16.56 -8.84 6.73
C GLY A 67 -16.49 -8.24 8.13
N THR A 68 -15.77 -7.13 8.28
CA THR A 68 -15.64 -6.41 9.54
C THR A 68 -17.01 -5.93 10.03
N GLU A 69 -17.84 -5.36 9.16
CA GLU A 69 -19.21 -4.94 9.50
C GLU A 69 -20.10 -6.11 9.92
N GLN A 70 -20.03 -7.24 9.22
CA GLN A 70 -20.79 -8.45 9.55
C GLN A 70 -20.37 -9.04 10.90
N VAL A 71 -19.06 -9.13 11.16
CA VAL A 71 -18.52 -9.61 12.43
C VAL A 71 -18.98 -8.69 13.55
N ILE A 72 -18.85 -7.36 13.41
CA ILE A 72 -19.35 -6.40 14.41
C ILE A 72 -20.86 -6.56 14.65
N ALA A 73 -21.66 -6.70 13.58
CA ALA A 73 -23.11 -6.85 13.70
C ALA A 73 -23.56 -8.18 14.33
N ALA A 74 -22.75 -9.23 14.18
CA ALA A 74 -23.02 -10.55 14.74
C ALA A 74 -22.65 -10.65 16.23
N HIS A 75 -21.78 -9.75 16.73
CA HIS A 75 -21.41 -9.74 18.13
C HIS A 75 -22.35 -8.84 18.95
N ASP A 76 -22.66 -9.28 20.18
CA ASP A 76 -23.50 -8.53 21.12
C ASP A 76 -22.61 -7.68 22.04
N PRO A 77 -22.73 -6.33 22.01
CA PRO A 77 -21.89 -5.40 22.78
C PRO A 77 -21.87 -5.66 24.29
N GLY A 78 -22.88 -6.35 24.83
CA GLY A 78 -22.98 -6.69 26.25
C GLY A 78 -22.20 -7.94 26.68
N THR A 79 -21.69 -8.72 25.72
CA THR A 79 -21.03 -10.01 25.97
C THR A 79 -19.64 -10.13 25.33
N GLU A 80 -19.23 -9.13 24.55
CA GLU A 80 -17.94 -9.10 23.88
C GLU A 80 -16.76 -8.88 24.83
N GLU A 81 -15.64 -9.48 24.47
CA GLU A 81 -14.36 -9.13 25.04
C GLU A 81 -13.94 -7.72 24.58
N PRO A 82 -13.70 -6.76 25.51
CA PRO A 82 -13.42 -5.37 25.13
C PRO A 82 -12.23 -5.19 24.18
N ALA A 83 -11.23 -6.08 24.28
CA ALA A 83 -10.05 -6.05 23.42
C ALA A 83 -10.39 -6.41 21.96
N LEU A 84 -11.23 -7.43 21.74
CA LEU A 84 -11.70 -7.80 20.41
C LEU A 84 -12.54 -6.68 19.79
N SER A 85 -13.46 -6.10 20.56
CA SER A 85 -14.31 -4.99 20.12
C SER A 85 -13.48 -3.76 19.70
N ALA A 86 -12.42 -3.45 20.45
CA ALA A 86 -11.48 -2.39 20.10
C ALA A 86 -10.71 -2.70 18.81
N THR A 87 -10.24 -3.94 18.62
CA THR A 87 -9.58 -4.39 17.37
C THR A 87 -10.50 -4.25 16.16
N LEU A 88 -11.77 -4.69 16.28
CA LEU A 88 -12.77 -4.56 15.21
C LEU A 88 -13.09 -3.09 14.91
N THR A 89 -13.13 -2.23 15.92
CA THR A 89 -13.31 -0.78 15.74
C THR A 89 -12.14 -0.15 14.99
N THR A 90 -10.90 -0.55 15.29
CA THR A 90 -9.71 -0.12 14.55
C THR A 90 -9.78 -0.56 13.10
N LEU A 91 -10.20 -1.81 12.81
CA LEU A 91 -10.41 -2.28 11.43
C LEU A 91 -11.47 -1.46 10.69
N ALA A 92 -12.63 -1.24 11.32
CA ALA A 92 -13.72 -0.46 10.73
C ALA A 92 -13.32 0.99 10.40
N THR A 93 -12.34 1.54 11.13
CA THR A 93 -11.80 2.89 10.88
C THR A 93 -10.71 2.88 9.80
N ALA A 94 -9.81 1.89 9.81
CA ALA A 94 -8.65 1.86 8.93
C ALA A 94 -8.98 1.42 7.49
N LEU A 95 -9.81 0.38 7.31
CA LEU A 95 -10.09 -0.20 6.00
C LEU A 95 -10.72 0.81 5.01
N PRO A 96 -11.66 1.72 5.39
CA PRO A 96 -12.18 2.72 4.47
C PRO A 96 -11.12 3.72 4.00
N ILE A 97 -10.18 4.08 4.88
CA ILE A 97 -9.06 4.97 4.57
C ILE A 97 -8.14 4.30 3.56
N GLN A 98 -7.80 3.02 3.78
CA GLN A 98 -6.98 2.22 2.88
C GLN A 98 -7.63 2.05 1.50
N ARG A 99 -8.93 1.76 1.44
CA ARG A 99 -9.70 1.74 0.18
C ARG A 99 -9.58 3.07 -0.55
N THR A 100 -9.78 4.17 0.17
CA THR A 100 -9.73 5.52 -0.39
C THR A 100 -8.33 5.86 -0.93
N ALA A 101 -7.27 5.42 -0.27
CA ALA A 101 -5.88 5.62 -0.69
C ALA A 101 -5.55 4.94 -2.04
N LEU A 102 -6.26 3.86 -2.39
CA LEU A 102 -6.09 3.18 -3.67
C LEU A 102 -6.94 3.76 -4.80
N LEU A 103 -7.94 4.60 -4.52
CA LEU A 103 -8.77 5.20 -5.56
C LEU A 103 -7.96 6.21 -6.38
N THR A 104 -8.12 6.17 -7.70
CA THR A 104 -7.68 7.26 -8.57
C THR A 104 -8.47 8.54 -8.29
N ALA A 105 -7.91 9.71 -8.61
CA ALA A 105 -8.61 10.99 -8.44
C ALA A 105 -9.98 11.01 -9.14
N ALA A 106 -10.05 10.47 -10.37
CA ALA A 106 -11.30 10.38 -11.13
C ALA A 106 -12.34 9.44 -10.50
N GLN A 107 -11.90 8.33 -9.91
CA GLN A 107 -12.80 7.43 -9.17
C GLN A 107 -13.29 8.09 -7.88
N ARG A 108 -12.42 8.79 -7.16
CA ARG A 108 -12.78 9.51 -5.94
C ARG A 108 -13.80 10.62 -6.23
N GLU A 109 -13.53 11.45 -7.24
CA GLU A 109 -14.46 12.51 -7.69
C GLU A 109 -15.82 11.92 -8.06
N LYS A 110 -15.85 10.82 -8.82
CA LYS A 110 -17.09 10.14 -9.19
C LYS A 110 -17.86 9.58 -7.98
N GLU A 111 -17.15 9.04 -6.98
CA GLU A 111 -17.79 8.55 -5.75
C GLU A 111 -18.30 9.71 -4.88
N ASP A 112 -17.57 10.82 -4.82
CA ASP A 112 -17.98 12.03 -4.10
C ASP A 112 -19.22 12.66 -4.77
N GLU A 113 -19.22 12.80 -6.09
CA GLU A 113 -20.38 13.24 -6.88
C GLU A 113 -21.62 12.35 -6.63
N ALA A 114 -21.43 11.02 -6.63
CA ALA A 114 -22.52 10.07 -6.37
C ALA A 114 -23.05 10.14 -4.92
N ARG A 115 -22.21 10.55 -3.96
CA ARG A 115 -22.64 10.78 -2.57
C ARG A 115 -23.37 12.11 -2.40
N GLU A 116 -22.97 13.14 -3.14
CA GLU A 116 -23.60 14.47 -3.10
C GLU A 116 -24.94 14.52 -3.86
N ASP A 117 -25.03 13.88 -5.02
CA ASP A 117 -26.24 13.81 -5.86
C ASP A 117 -26.54 12.35 -6.27
N PRO A 118 -27.09 11.53 -5.37
CA PRO A 118 -27.42 10.14 -5.66
C PRO A 118 -28.51 10.06 -6.72
N ALA A 119 -28.31 9.22 -7.73
CA ALA A 119 -29.28 9.04 -8.81
C ALA A 119 -30.63 8.54 -8.25
N PRO A 120 -31.78 9.01 -8.77
CA PRO A 120 -33.07 8.55 -8.29
C PRO A 120 -33.23 7.03 -8.43
N GLY A 121 -33.42 6.34 -7.31
CA GLY A 121 -33.57 4.87 -7.27
C GLY A 121 -32.26 4.08 -7.16
N GLN A 122 -31.13 4.75 -6.93
CA GLN A 122 -29.85 4.09 -6.67
C GLN A 122 -29.93 3.33 -5.34
N THR A 123 -29.87 2.00 -5.41
CA THR A 123 -29.76 1.13 -4.23
C THR A 123 -28.30 1.00 -3.81
N PRO A 124 -28.01 0.78 -2.52
CA PRO A 124 -26.65 0.51 -2.06
C PRO A 124 -26.02 -0.63 -2.86
N SER A 125 -24.71 -0.55 -3.08
CA SER A 125 -23.97 -1.68 -3.67
C SER A 125 -24.23 -2.94 -2.84
N PRO A 126 -24.50 -4.08 -3.49
CA PRO A 126 -24.71 -5.33 -2.77
C PRO A 126 -23.46 -5.68 -1.98
N VAL A 127 -23.66 -6.15 -0.74
CA VAL A 127 -22.59 -6.71 0.10
C VAL A 127 -21.94 -7.87 -0.65
N PRO A 128 -20.60 -7.97 -0.73
CA PRO A 128 -19.92 -9.12 -1.30
C PRO A 128 -20.46 -10.43 -0.69
N ALA A 129 -20.92 -11.35 -1.53
CA ALA A 129 -21.58 -12.58 -1.08
C ALA A 129 -20.63 -13.55 -0.35
N ASP A 130 -19.33 -13.34 -0.50
CA ASP A 130 -18.21 -14.09 0.07
C ASP A 130 -17.51 -13.35 1.23
N ALA A 131 -18.13 -12.28 1.75
CA ALA A 131 -17.66 -11.59 2.94
C ALA A 131 -17.69 -12.53 4.17
N PRO A 132 -16.64 -12.54 5.01
CA PRO A 132 -16.59 -13.40 6.18
C PRO A 132 -17.62 -12.98 7.23
N THR A 133 -18.19 -13.96 7.93
CA THR A 133 -19.25 -13.75 8.93
C THR A 133 -18.77 -13.96 10.37
N ASP A 134 -17.54 -14.41 10.56
CA ASP A 134 -16.92 -14.67 11.85
C ASP A 134 -15.46 -14.17 11.92
N PRO A 135 -14.87 -14.04 13.13
CA PRO A 135 -13.52 -13.53 13.29
C PRO A 135 -12.45 -14.38 12.60
N ALA A 136 -12.64 -15.71 12.51
CA ALA A 136 -11.69 -16.62 11.86
C ALA A 136 -11.63 -16.38 10.34
N GLY A 137 -12.79 -16.30 9.68
CA GLY A 137 -12.86 -15.96 8.25
C GLY A 137 -12.38 -14.53 7.96
N LEU A 138 -12.58 -13.60 8.90
CA LEU A 138 -12.02 -12.24 8.79
C LEU A 138 -10.50 -12.26 8.87
N LEU A 139 -9.91 -13.03 9.79
CA LEU A 139 -8.48 -13.22 9.89
C LEU A 139 -7.89 -13.81 8.59
N GLU A 140 -8.53 -14.84 8.02
CA GLU A 140 -8.12 -15.41 6.73
C GLU A 140 -8.15 -14.36 5.60
N THR A 141 -9.22 -13.57 5.54
CA THR A 141 -9.37 -12.50 4.54
C THR A 141 -8.30 -11.41 4.69
N LEU A 142 -7.94 -11.03 5.92
CA LEU A 142 -6.85 -10.07 6.18
C LEU A 142 -5.50 -10.65 5.77
N VAL A 143 -5.26 -11.93 6.06
CA VAL A 143 -4.03 -12.62 5.67
C VAL A 143 -3.90 -12.72 4.14
N GLU A 144 -5.00 -12.96 3.42
CA GLU A 144 -5.05 -12.90 1.95
C GLU A 144 -4.77 -11.47 1.42
N LEU A 145 -5.39 -10.44 2.03
CA LEU A 145 -5.17 -9.04 1.67
C LEU A 145 -3.71 -8.61 1.87
N ARG A 146 -3.10 -9.00 3.00
CA ARG A 146 -1.68 -8.73 3.30
C ARG A 146 -0.79 -9.27 2.19
N ASP A 147 -0.98 -10.54 1.83
CA ASP A 147 -0.16 -11.20 0.81
C ASP A 147 -0.37 -10.60 -0.58
N LEU A 148 -1.62 -10.31 -0.95
CA LEU A 148 -1.91 -9.63 -2.22
C LEU A 148 -1.26 -8.24 -2.27
N ALA A 149 -1.26 -7.51 -1.15
CA ALA A 149 -0.58 -6.22 -1.05
C ALA A 149 0.94 -6.35 -1.10
N THR A 150 1.52 -7.40 -0.52
CA THR A 150 2.95 -7.74 -0.66
C THR A 150 3.32 -7.99 -2.13
N ASP A 151 2.55 -8.83 -2.83
CA ASP A 151 2.75 -9.13 -4.25
C ASP A 151 2.61 -7.87 -5.12
N ALA A 152 1.61 -7.04 -4.82
CA ALA A 152 1.40 -5.78 -5.51
C ALA A 152 2.56 -4.81 -5.26
N ALA A 153 2.99 -4.58 -4.01
CA ALA A 153 4.09 -3.68 -3.67
C ALA A 153 5.40 -4.04 -4.40
N ARG A 154 5.61 -5.33 -4.68
CA ARG A 154 6.75 -5.83 -5.45
C ARG A 154 6.73 -5.39 -6.92
N GLN A 155 5.57 -5.09 -7.51
CA GLN A 155 5.42 -4.92 -8.97
C GLN A 155 4.71 -3.64 -9.44
N VAL A 156 4.02 -2.90 -8.57
CA VAL A 156 3.34 -1.64 -8.94
C VAL A 156 4.28 -0.44 -9.03
N SER A 157 3.92 0.63 -9.73
CA SER A 157 4.71 1.86 -9.82
C SER A 157 5.15 2.39 -8.44
N GLY A 158 6.30 3.09 -8.35
CA GLY A 158 6.83 3.58 -7.06
C GLY A 158 5.84 4.46 -6.28
N SER A 159 5.05 5.28 -6.97
CA SER A 159 3.99 6.10 -6.38
C SER A 159 2.87 5.28 -5.73
N LEU A 160 2.59 4.07 -6.26
CA LEU A 160 1.58 3.16 -5.71
C LEU A 160 2.19 2.17 -4.71
N ALA A 161 3.49 1.87 -4.83
CA ALA A 161 4.18 0.89 -3.99
C ALA A 161 4.15 1.28 -2.51
N ARG A 162 4.34 2.57 -2.21
CA ARG A 162 4.32 3.08 -0.83
C ARG A 162 2.97 2.89 -0.11
N PRO A 163 1.82 3.36 -0.63
CA PRO A 163 0.54 3.09 0.01
C PRO A 163 0.19 1.59 0.03
N VAL A 164 0.59 0.81 -0.99
CA VAL A 164 0.32 -0.64 -1.03
C VAL A 164 1.10 -1.39 0.06
N VAL A 165 2.40 -1.11 0.25
CA VAL A 165 3.17 -1.75 1.34
C VAL A 165 2.69 -1.27 2.72
N ALA A 166 2.23 -0.02 2.84
CA ALA A 166 1.62 0.47 4.07
C ALA A 166 0.32 -0.29 4.40
N ILE A 167 -0.51 -0.60 3.39
CA ILE A 167 -1.67 -1.48 3.57
C ILE A 167 -1.22 -2.87 4.01
N ALA A 168 -0.22 -3.46 3.36
CA ALA A 168 0.30 -4.78 3.74
C ALA A 168 0.78 -4.82 5.19
N ALA A 169 1.58 -3.83 5.60
CA ALA A 169 2.11 -3.72 6.96
C ALA A 169 1.01 -3.51 8.01
N HIS A 170 0.09 -2.57 7.78
CA HIS A 170 -1.05 -2.38 8.69
C HIS A 170 -1.91 -3.64 8.77
N THR A 171 -2.12 -4.32 7.64
CA THR A 171 -2.90 -5.57 7.60
C THR A 171 -2.20 -6.69 8.37
N ALA A 172 -0.87 -6.79 8.29
CA ALA A 172 -0.08 -7.73 9.10
C ALA A 172 -0.21 -7.44 10.60
N TRP A 173 -0.10 -6.17 11.00
CA TRP A 173 -0.27 -5.73 12.39
C TRP A 173 -1.66 -6.09 12.93
N ILE A 174 -2.72 -5.70 12.21
CA ILE A 174 -4.10 -5.89 12.70
C ILE A 174 -4.55 -7.35 12.63
N ALA A 175 -4.04 -8.14 11.69
CA ALA A 175 -4.29 -9.59 11.66
C ALA A 175 -3.70 -10.28 12.89
N GLN A 176 -2.48 -9.93 13.29
CA GLN A 176 -1.88 -10.44 14.53
C GLN A 176 -2.71 -10.02 15.75
N ARG A 177 -3.11 -8.75 15.83
CA ARG A 177 -4.00 -8.26 16.89
C ARG A 177 -5.32 -9.02 16.96
N LEU A 178 -5.97 -9.26 15.82
CA LEU A 178 -7.24 -9.98 15.75
C LEU A 178 -7.09 -11.43 16.21
N ALA A 179 -5.99 -12.08 15.85
CA ALA A 179 -5.72 -13.43 16.30
C ALA A 179 -5.49 -13.51 17.81
N ASP A 180 -4.74 -12.56 18.36
CA ASP A 180 -4.46 -12.49 19.80
C ASP A 180 -5.72 -12.17 20.61
N THR A 181 -6.48 -11.14 20.21
CA THR A 181 -7.69 -10.71 20.94
C THR A 181 -8.91 -11.59 20.71
N GLY A 182 -8.96 -12.31 19.58
CA GLY A 182 -9.99 -13.29 19.26
C GLY A 182 -9.64 -14.73 19.65
N ALA A 183 -8.43 -14.96 20.20
CA ALA A 183 -7.88 -16.29 20.50
C ALA A 183 -7.99 -17.28 19.31
N LEU A 184 -7.69 -16.81 18.10
CA LEU A 184 -7.91 -17.53 16.84
C LEU A 184 -6.74 -18.46 16.43
N GLY A 185 -5.69 -18.51 17.25
CA GLY A 185 -4.49 -19.31 17.00
C GLY A 185 -3.36 -18.52 16.34
N GLU A 186 -2.34 -19.24 15.86
CA GLU A 186 -1.16 -18.61 15.25
C GLU A 186 -1.48 -18.05 13.86
N VAL A 187 -1.08 -16.79 13.63
CA VAL A 187 -1.15 -16.18 12.30
C VAL A 187 0.03 -16.66 11.47
N ARG A 188 -0.25 -17.04 10.21
CA ARG A 188 0.82 -17.35 9.26
C ARG A 188 1.78 -16.15 9.15
N PRO A 189 3.10 -16.35 9.33
CA PRO A 189 4.05 -15.25 9.27
C PRO A 189 4.06 -14.55 7.90
N PRO A 190 4.51 -13.29 7.83
CA PRO A 190 4.85 -12.65 6.57
C PRO A 190 5.82 -13.47 5.73
N THR A 191 5.72 -13.32 4.41
CA THR A 191 6.63 -13.93 3.44
C THR A 191 8.03 -13.34 3.57
N SER A 192 9.07 -14.18 3.53
CA SER A 192 10.47 -13.71 3.62
C SER A 192 10.89 -12.97 2.35
N ALA A 193 11.93 -12.13 2.45
CA ALA A 193 12.42 -11.34 1.33
C ALA A 193 12.75 -12.18 0.08
N GLU A 194 13.33 -13.38 0.25
CA GLU A 194 13.72 -14.26 -0.86
C GLU A 194 12.51 -14.86 -1.61
N GLN A 195 11.37 -14.93 -0.93
CA GLN A 195 10.13 -15.49 -1.44
C GLN A 195 9.24 -14.44 -2.12
N ILE A 196 9.50 -13.15 -1.91
CA ILE A 196 8.79 -12.05 -2.57
C ILE A 196 9.33 -11.90 -4.00
N VAL A 197 8.69 -12.62 -4.93
CA VAL A 197 9.01 -12.63 -6.35
C VAL A 197 7.90 -11.99 -7.19
N ALA A 198 8.23 -11.60 -8.41
CA ALA A 198 7.24 -11.14 -9.38
C ALA A 198 6.23 -12.25 -9.68
N THR A 199 4.92 -12.00 -9.49
CA THR A 199 3.85 -12.99 -9.74
C THR A 199 3.14 -12.78 -11.07
N ARG A 200 3.26 -11.59 -11.66
CA ARG A 200 2.65 -11.23 -12.95
C ARG A 200 3.68 -10.76 -13.97
N GLU A 201 3.38 -10.97 -15.24
CA GLU A 201 4.12 -10.35 -16.33
C GLU A 201 3.72 -8.87 -16.45
N VAL A 202 4.69 -7.96 -16.47
CA VAL A 202 4.46 -6.53 -16.66
C VAL A 202 4.32 -6.25 -18.15
N PRO A 203 3.20 -5.65 -18.61
CA PRO A 203 3.05 -5.29 -20.02
C PRO A 203 4.15 -4.34 -20.49
N ALA A 204 4.68 -4.55 -21.70
CA ALA A 204 5.74 -3.69 -22.28
C ALA A 204 5.33 -2.22 -22.45
N THR A 205 4.02 -1.93 -22.42
CA THR A 205 3.44 -0.58 -22.49
C THR A 205 3.45 0.17 -21.17
N ASP A 206 3.79 -0.49 -20.07
CA ASP A 206 3.76 0.06 -18.71
C ASP A 206 5.17 0.09 -18.12
N PRO A 207 6.07 0.96 -18.63
CA PRO A 207 7.40 1.10 -18.05
C PRO A 207 7.26 1.64 -16.64
N PRO A 208 7.96 1.05 -15.65
CA PRO A 208 7.78 1.46 -14.27
C PRO A 208 8.17 2.90 -14.07
N SER A 209 7.30 3.63 -13.37
CA SER A 209 7.72 4.84 -12.67
C SER A 209 8.65 4.41 -11.54
N ILE A 210 9.95 4.64 -11.72
CA ILE A 210 10.96 4.50 -10.69
C ILE A 210 11.06 5.87 -9.99
N GLY A 211 11.18 5.87 -8.66
CA GLY A 211 11.52 7.09 -7.93
C GLY A 211 12.79 7.72 -8.48
N ALA A 212 13.05 8.99 -8.16
CA ALA A 212 14.33 9.57 -8.54
C ALA A 212 15.45 8.75 -7.88
N GLU A 213 16.54 8.51 -8.60
CA GLU A 213 17.71 7.79 -8.08
C GLU A 213 18.21 8.41 -6.76
N SER A 214 18.15 9.73 -6.65
CA SER A 214 18.44 10.46 -5.41
C SER A 214 17.53 10.09 -4.24
N ASP A 215 16.24 9.84 -4.50
CA ASP A 215 15.27 9.47 -3.47
C ASP A 215 15.55 8.06 -2.97
N TYR A 216 15.91 7.15 -3.89
CA TYR A 216 16.35 5.80 -3.54
C TYR A 216 17.62 5.83 -2.70
N HIS A 217 18.67 6.55 -3.16
CA HIS A 217 19.95 6.64 -2.46
C HIS A 217 19.78 7.23 -1.05
N THR A 218 18.97 8.29 -0.92
CA THR A 218 18.67 8.90 0.38
C THR A 218 17.91 7.92 1.28
N SER A 219 16.91 7.22 0.74
CA SER A 219 16.09 6.29 1.53
C SER A 219 16.88 5.07 1.99
N ILE A 220 17.73 4.50 1.14
CA ILE A 220 18.54 3.33 1.51
C ILE A 220 19.64 3.69 2.51
N GLU A 221 20.27 4.85 2.35
CA GLU A 221 21.25 5.38 3.31
C GLU A 221 20.60 5.59 4.69
N GLN A 222 19.45 6.26 4.74
CA GLN A 222 18.72 6.48 5.99
C GLN A 222 18.30 5.16 6.64
N THR A 223 17.66 4.27 5.88
CA THR A 223 17.18 2.98 6.42
C THR A 223 18.33 2.13 6.94
N GLN A 224 19.46 2.10 6.23
CA GLN A 224 20.65 1.38 6.68
C GLN A 224 21.21 1.96 7.99
N GLN A 225 21.26 3.29 8.10
CA GLN A 225 21.69 3.96 9.32
C GLN A 225 20.80 3.60 10.51
N GLU A 226 19.49 3.60 10.32
CA GLU A 226 18.52 3.30 11.38
C GLU A 226 18.54 1.82 11.78
N GLU A 227 18.79 0.89 10.85
CA GLU A 227 19.01 -0.52 11.18
C GLU A 227 20.27 -0.71 12.07
N TRP A 228 21.38 -0.03 11.74
CA TRP A 228 22.55 -0.04 12.63
C TRP A 228 22.26 0.57 14.01
N TYR A 229 21.48 1.65 14.03
CA TYR A 229 21.11 2.35 15.25
C TYR A 229 20.22 1.48 16.14
N ALA A 230 19.21 0.83 15.57
CA ALA A 230 18.32 -0.10 16.26
C ALA A 230 19.09 -1.29 16.84
N ALA A 231 19.98 -1.91 16.06
CA ALA A 231 20.85 -2.97 16.55
C ALA A 231 21.65 -2.52 17.78
N TYR A 232 22.29 -1.35 17.72
CA TYR A 232 23.05 -0.82 18.86
C TYR A 232 22.17 -0.58 20.09
N LEU A 233 20.97 -0.03 19.91
CA LEU A 233 20.07 0.24 21.03
C LEU A 233 19.52 -1.04 21.67
N HIS A 234 19.27 -2.09 20.89
CA HIS A 234 18.95 -3.40 21.43
C HIS A 234 20.12 -4.02 22.19
N GLU A 235 21.38 -3.81 21.78
CA GLU A 235 22.54 -4.23 22.59
C GLU A 235 22.58 -3.51 23.96
N VAL A 236 22.28 -2.20 23.97
CA VAL A 236 22.21 -1.42 25.21
C VAL A 236 21.09 -1.92 26.13
N LEU A 237 19.92 -2.26 25.58
CA LEU A 237 18.82 -2.84 26.35
C LEU A 237 19.15 -4.24 26.86
N ALA A 238 19.77 -5.09 26.03
CA ALA A 238 20.23 -6.42 26.42
C ALA A 238 21.26 -6.38 27.57
N ALA A 239 22.11 -5.36 27.62
CA ALA A 239 23.08 -5.18 28.71
C ALA A 239 22.44 -4.75 30.04
N ARG A 240 21.15 -4.38 30.04
CA ARG A 240 20.41 -3.87 31.21
C ARG A 240 19.26 -4.76 31.65
N THR A 241 19.01 -5.83 30.90
CA THR A 241 17.96 -6.81 31.13
C THR A 241 18.62 -8.16 31.39
N GLU A 242 17.86 -9.09 31.94
CA GLU A 242 18.34 -10.43 32.28
C GLU A 242 17.42 -11.47 31.62
N GLU A 243 17.89 -12.72 31.56
CA GLU A 243 17.10 -13.88 31.15
C GLU A 243 16.42 -13.70 29.77
N GLU A 244 15.13 -14.01 29.66
CA GLU A 244 14.34 -14.03 28.42
C GLU A 244 14.33 -12.66 27.71
N ALA A 245 14.18 -11.57 28.45
CA ALA A 245 14.21 -10.22 27.89
C ALA A 245 15.57 -9.87 27.26
N ARG A 246 16.66 -10.37 27.86
CA ARG A 246 18.00 -10.20 27.30
C ARG A 246 18.16 -11.01 26.01
N GLU A 247 17.66 -12.25 25.98
CA GLU A 247 17.70 -13.09 24.79
C GLU A 247 16.86 -12.51 23.64
N GLU A 248 15.68 -11.98 23.94
CA GLU A 248 14.83 -11.29 22.96
C GLU A 248 15.57 -10.10 22.33
N HIS A 249 16.17 -9.23 23.15
CA HIS A 249 16.94 -8.11 22.64
C HIS A 249 18.15 -8.55 21.80
N LEU A 250 18.89 -9.59 22.21
CA LEU A 250 20.00 -10.13 21.41
C LEU A 250 19.52 -10.72 20.08
N GLY A 251 18.33 -11.33 20.05
CA GLY A 251 17.69 -11.75 18.80
C GLY A 251 17.44 -10.57 17.86
N GLN A 252 16.93 -9.45 18.40
CA GLN A 252 16.73 -8.23 17.59
C GLN A 252 18.04 -7.61 17.10
N VAL A 253 19.12 -7.68 17.88
CA VAL A 253 20.45 -7.24 17.44
C VAL A 253 20.85 -7.97 16.15
N GLU A 254 20.71 -9.29 16.11
CA GLU A 254 21.11 -10.08 14.94
C GLU A 254 20.22 -9.80 13.72
N VAL A 255 18.92 -9.63 13.91
CA VAL A 255 17.98 -9.23 12.84
C VAL A 255 18.39 -7.90 12.23
N HIS A 256 18.55 -6.86 13.04
CA HIS A 256 18.84 -5.51 12.57
C HIS A 256 20.24 -5.39 11.94
N ARG A 257 21.24 -6.11 12.47
CA ARG A 257 22.57 -6.18 11.84
C ARG A 257 22.54 -6.85 10.48
N THR A 258 21.85 -7.99 10.37
CA THR A 258 21.75 -8.73 9.11
C THR A 258 21.12 -7.84 8.04
N ARG A 259 20.01 -7.16 8.37
CA ARG A 259 19.37 -6.22 7.44
C ARG A 259 20.27 -5.03 7.08
N ALA A 260 20.99 -4.46 8.04
CA ALA A 260 21.93 -3.36 7.76
C ALA A 260 23.07 -3.77 6.81
N GLU A 261 23.54 -5.01 6.92
CA GLU A 261 24.55 -5.60 6.03
C GLU A 261 23.99 -5.91 4.64
N GLU A 262 22.76 -6.43 4.55
CA GLU A 262 22.08 -6.65 3.29
C GLU A 262 21.80 -5.33 2.56
N LEU A 263 21.30 -4.31 3.27
CA LEU A 263 21.14 -2.95 2.73
C LEU A 263 22.48 -2.37 2.27
N ALA A 264 23.59 -2.64 2.98
CA ALA A 264 24.93 -2.23 2.56
C ALA A 264 25.28 -2.81 1.18
N LEU A 265 25.01 -4.10 1.00
CA LEU A 265 25.29 -4.82 -0.24
C LEU A 265 24.45 -4.28 -1.39
N LEU A 266 23.16 -3.99 -1.17
CA LEU A 266 22.30 -3.39 -2.19
C LEU A 266 22.77 -1.98 -2.55
N ALA A 267 23.10 -1.15 -1.54
CA ALA A 267 23.62 0.20 -1.74
C ALA A 267 24.93 0.19 -2.56
N GLU A 268 25.86 -0.70 -2.23
CA GLU A 268 27.12 -0.84 -2.99
C GLU A 268 26.88 -1.25 -4.45
N GLN A 269 26.00 -2.22 -4.69
CA GLN A 269 25.66 -2.69 -6.03
C GLN A 269 25.01 -1.62 -6.90
N ASP A 270 24.22 -0.74 -6.28
CA ASP A 270 23.47 0.30 -6.98
C ASP A 270 24.21 1.64 -7.03
N GLY A 271 25.40 1.75 -6.42
CA GLY A 271 26.21 2.97 -6.40
C GLY A 271 25.73 4.03 -5.40
N ALA A 272 24.89 3.64 -4.44
CA ALA A 272 24.46 4.49 -3.32
C ALA A 272 25.54 4.56 -2.22
N PRO A 273 25.49 5.58 -1.33
CA PRO A 273 26.35 5.64 -0.15
C PRO A 273 26.13 4.43 0.78
N VAL A 274 27.23 3.83 1.25
CA VAL A 274 27.20 2.77 2.26
C VAL A 274 27.49 3.37 3.64
N VAL A 275 26.60 3.14 4.59
CA VAL A 275 26.74 3.62 5.98
C VAL A 275 27.57 2.62 6.79
N PRO A 276 28.78 3.01 7.25
CA PRO A 276 29.58 2.15 8.11
C PRO A 276 28.96 2.08 9.51
N ARG A 277 29.00 0.89 10.10
CA ARG A 277 28.67 0.69 11.51
C ARG A 277 29.59 1.57 12.40
N GLN A 278 28.98 2.33 13.30
CA GLN A 278 29.70 3.11 14.30
C GLN A 278 29.93 2.29 15.58
N ALA A 279 30.98 2.63 16.33
CA ALA A 279 31.27 1.97 17.60
C ALA A 279 30.25 2.36 18.69
N VAL A 280 29.71 3.58 18.62
CA VAL A 280 28.73 4.12 19.56
C VAL A 280 27.75 5.01 18.81
N TYR A 281 26.49 5.00 19.26
CA TYR A 281 25.46 5.91 18.77
C TYR A 281 24.89 6.72 19.93
N ALA A 282 24.38 7.91 19.62
CA ALA A 282 23.76 8.78 20.62
C ALA A 282 22.43 8.17 21.10
N LEU A 283 22.25 8.07 22.42
CA LEU A 283 20.97 7.65 22.99
C LEU A 283 19.93 8.76 22.81
N PRO A 284 18.66 8.44 22.50
CA PRO A 284 17.59 9.44 22.44
C PRO A 284 17.50 10.17 23.79
N GLY A 285 17.51 11.50 23.77
CA GLY A 285 17.46 12.30 25.01
C GLY A 285 18.71 12.22 25.91
N GLY A 286 19.79 11.58 25.48
CA GLY A 286 21.11 11.57 26.13
C GLY A 286 21.27 10.60 27.31
N THR A 287 20.18 10.21 27.99
CA THR A 287 20.20 9.20 29.07
C THR A 287 19.07 8.21 28.93
N LEU A 288 19.39 6.92 29.03
CA LEU A 288 18.40 5.85 29.02
C LEU A 288 17.83 5.64 30.44
N ASP A 289 16.76 6.34 30.78
CA ASP A 289 15.99 6.05 32.00
C ASP A 289 15.05 4.84 31.80
N ALA A 290 14.32 4.45 32.84
CA ALA A 290 13.41 3.29 32.78
C ALA A 290 12.22 3.52 31.85
N GLN A 291 11.74 4.77 31.75
CA GLN A 291 10.61 5.11 30.89
C GLN A 291 11.01 5.01 29.41
N LEU A 292 12.15 5.57 29.06
CA LEU A 292 12.69 5.46 27.70
C LEU A 292 13.03 4.00 27.39
N ALA A 293 13.66 3.26 28.31
CA ALA A 293 13.96 1.85 28.09
C ALA A 293 12.72 1.01 27.76
N GLY A 294 11.59 1.25 28.46
CA GLY A 294 10.33 0.56 28.18
C GLY A 294 9.65 0.96 26.88
N ARG A 295 9.87 2.19 26.38
CA ARG A 295 9.27 2.68 25.13
C ARG A 295 10.15 2.47 23.90
N LEU A 296 11.45 2.28 24.09
CA LEU A 296 12.43 2.26 23.01
C LEU A 296 12.17 1.17 21.97
N PRO A 297 11.83 -0.09 22.33
CA PRO A 297 11.51 -1.12 21.34
C PRO A 297 10.36 -0.71 20.41
N THR A 298 9.30 -0.10 20.97
CA THR A 298 8.17 0.40 20.19
C THR A 298 8.58 1.53 19.25
N LEU A 299 9.35 2.50 19.75
CA LEU A 299 9.82 3.64 18.95
C LEU A 299 10.72 3.18 17.79
N LEU A 300 11.60 2.20 18.02
CA LEU A 300 12.47 1.65 17.00
C LEU A 300 11.69 0.88 15.94
N ALA A 301 10.81 -0.03 16.35
CA ALA A 301 10.00 -0.80 15.41
C ALA A 301 9.10 0.12 14.55
N GLN A 302 8.55 1.18 15.15
CA GLN A 302 7.76 2.16 14.42
C GLN A 302 8.59 2.99 13.44
N GLY A 303 9.77 3.48 13.85
CA GLY A 303 10.67 4.22 12.97
C GLY A 303 11.11 3.38 11.76
N LEU A 304 11.57 2.15 12.03
CA LEU A 304 11.99 1.22 10.99
C LEU A 304 10.85 0.81 10.05
N LEU A 305 9.64 0.61 10.58
CA LEU A 305 8.45 0.38 9.75
C LEU A 305 8.24 1.54 8.75
N ILE A 306 8.33 2.78 9.21
CA ILE A 306 8.18 3.97 8.37
C ILE A 306 9.30 4.05 7.32
N ASP A 307 10.56 3.85 7.73
CA ASP A 307 11.71 3.92 6.83
C ASP A 307 11.65 2.83 5.74
N HIS A 308 11.28 1.60 6.09
CA HIS A 308 11.13 0.50 5.12
C HIS A 308 9.94 0.69 4.16
N VAL A 309 8.83 1.27 4.64
CA VAL A 309 7.72 1.71 3.77
C VAL A 309 8.19 2.79 2.80
N ALA A 310 8.97 3.76 3.29
CA ALA A 310 9.52 4.83 2.47
C ALA A 310 10.48 4.29 1.41
N LEU A 311 11.41 3.41 1.80
CA LEU A 311 12.38 2.75 0.94
C LEU A 311 11.71 1.89 -0.13
N THR A 312 10.66 1.12 0.21
CA THR A 312 9.90 0.34 -0.77
C THR A 312 9.35 1.20 -1.91
N GLY A 313 8.84 2.40 -1.58
CA GLY A 313 8.32 3.35 -2.58
C GLY A 313 9.41 3.97 -3.46
N ALA A 314 10.61 4.15 -2.92
CA ALA A 314 11.74 4.73 -3.65
C ALA A 314 12.54 3.68 -4.44
N ALA A 315 12.58 2.44 -3.97
CA ALA A 315 13.43 1.39 -4.50
C ALA A 315 12.96 0.88 -5.87
N PRO A 316 13.91 0.53 -6.77
CA PRO A 316 13.58 -0.22 -7.97
C PRO A 316 13.06 -1.60 -7.60
N PHE A 317 12.28 -2.20 -8.50
CA PHE A 317 11.53 -3.42 -8.26
C PHE A 317 12.33 -4.57 -7.66
N GLU A 318 13.54 -4.79 -8.18
CA GLU A 318 14.44 -5.87 -7.78
C GLU A 318 14.94 -5.70 -6.34
N ARG A 319 14.88 -4.49 -5.80
CA ARG A 319 15.38 -4.12 -4.47
C ARG A 319 14.28 -4.04 -3.41
N ARG A 320 13.01 -4.07 -3.81
CA ARG A 320 11.85 -4.02 -2.89
C ARG A 320 11.62 -5.22 -1.96
N PRO A 321 12.05 -6.46 -2.29
CA PRO A 321 11.75 -7.60 -1.42
C PRO A 321 12.21 -7.43 0.04
N LEU A 322 13.44 -6.96 0.26
CA LEU A 322 14.00 -6.73 1.59
C LEU A 322 13.20 -5.70 2.41
N PRO A 323 12.98 -4.45 1.93
CA PRO A 323 12.23 -3.47 2.70
C PRO A 323 10.75 -3.85 2.87
N ILE A 324 10.13 -4.56 1.93
CA ILE A 324 8.76 -5.07 2.14
C ILE A 324 8.73 -6.06 3.30
N ALA A 325 9.60 -7.08 3.28
CA ALA A 325 9.63 -8.09 4.35
C ALA A 325 9.93 -7.45 5.71
N ALA A 326 10.92 -6.56 5.78
CA ALA A 326 11.28 -5.85 7.00
C ALA A 326 10.12 -5.00 7.55
N ALA A 327 9.40 -4.25 6.71
CA ALA A 327 8.22 -3.49 7.13
C ALA A 327 7.14 -4.39 7.75
N LEU A 328 6.84 -5.54 7.12
CA LEU A 328 5.84 -6.47 7.65
C LEU A 328 6.29 -7.10 8.97
N GLU A 329 7.57 -7.45 9.12
CA GLU A 329 8.13 -7.99 10.35
C GLU A 329 8.07 -6.97 11.51
N GLU A 330 8.40 -5.70 11.26
CA GLU A 330 8.24 -4.63 12.26
C GLU A 330 6.78 -4.42 12.64
N ALA A 331 5.86 -4.47 11.68
CA ALA A 331 4.43 -4.33 11.93
C ALA A 331 3.87 -5.48 12.78
N VAL A 332 4.27 -6.73 12.52
CA VAL A 332 3.90 -7.87 13.37
C VAL A 332 4.47 -7.70 14.78
N ARG A 333 5.72 -7.24 14.91
CA ARG A 333 6.33 -6.99 16.22
C ARG A 333 5.57 -5.94 17.02
N LEU A 334 5.14 -4.86 16.37
CA LEU A 334 4.33 -3.80 16.98
C LEU A 334 2.98 -4.32 17.48
N ALA A 335 2.40 -5.36 16.88
CA ALA A 335 1.10 -5.90 17.33
C ALA A 335 1.14 -6.41 18.78
N GLY A 336 2.28 -6.96 19.21
CA GLY A 336 2.51 -7.38 20.59
C GLY A 336 2.83 -6.23 21.57
N MET A 337 3.12 -5.02 21.07
CA MET A 337 3.55 -3.88 21.87
C MET A 337 2.52 -2.76 22.00
N VAL A 338 1.68 -2.57 20.98
CA VAL A 338 0.73 -1.44 20.92
C VAL A 338 -0.67 -1.88 20.54
N ASP A 339 -1.67 -1.25 21.17
CA ASP A 339 -3.08 -1.48 20.87
C ASP A 339 -3.58 -0.71 19.64
N ALA A 340 -2.84 0.32 19.22
CA ALA A 340 -3.12 1.12 18.04
C ALA A 340 -1.81 1.43 17.30
N LEU A 341 -1.82 1.27 15.99
CA LEU A 341 -0.74 1.68 15.10
C LEU A 341 -0.97 3.13 14.67
N GLU A 342 0.07 3.96 14.74
CA GLU A 342 -0.01 5.31 14.18
C GLU A 342 -0.24 5.24 12.65
N PRO A 343 -0.95 6.22 12.06
CA PRO A 343 -1.17 6.24 10.62
C PRO A 343 0.14 6.13 9.86
N LEU A 344 0.23 5.13 8.98
CA LEU A 344 1.41 5.00 8.13
C LEU A 344 1.40 6.09 7.06
N PRO A 345 2.58 6.64 6.70
CA PRO A 345 2.68 7.60 5.61
C PRO A 345 2.03 7.07 4.34
N SER A 346 1.43 7.96 3.55
CA SER A 346 0.63 7.64 2.35
C SER A 346 -0.75 7.03 2.59
N LEU A 347 -1.11 6.70 3.84
CA LEU A 347 -2.50 6.40 4.24
C LEU A 347 -3.18 7.58 4.95
N GLU A 348 -2.44 8.64 5.24
CA GLU A 348 -2.99 9.88 5.79
C GLU A 348 -3.82 10.61 4.73
N VAL A 349 -5.07 10.94 5.08
CA VAL A 349 -5.89 11.88 4.30
C VAL A 349 -5.45 13.28 4.71
N GLU A 350 -4.82 14.03 3.80
CA GLU A 350 -4.67 15.47 3.99
C GLU A 350 -6.08 16.06 4.19
N GLY A 351 -6.35 16.54 5.40
CA GLY A 351 -7.58 17.28 5.67
C GLY A 351 -7.65 18.50 4.73
N PRO A 352 -8.86 18.93 4.32
CA PRO A 352 -8.97 20.13 3.50
C PRO A 352 -8.26 21.29 4.21
N PRO A 353 -7.54 22.17 3.48
CA PRO A 353 -6.82 23.28 4.08
C PRO A 353 -7.80 24.08 4.93
N ALA A 354 -7.43 24.33 6.19
CA ALA A 354 -8.23 25.13 7.10
C ALA A 354 -8.56 26.45 6.40
N ARG A 355 -9.86 26.71 6.19
CA ARG A 355 -10.32 27.98 5.62
C ARG A 355 -9.92 29.07 6.61
N SER A 356 -8.86 29.82 6.27
CA SER A 356 -8.40 31.01 6.97
C SER A 356 -9.43 32.13 6.90
#